data_AF-V4A8S0-F1
#
_entry.id   AF-V4A8S0-F1
#
_cell.length_a   1.000
_cell.length_b   1.000
_cell.length_c   1.000
_cell.angle_alpha   90.00
_cell.angle_beta   90.00
_cell.angle_gamma   90.00
#
_symmetry.space_group_name_H-M   'P 1'
#
loop_
_entity.id
_entity.type
_entity.pdbx_description
1 polymer ?
#
loop_
_entity_poly.entity_id
_entity_poly.type
_entity_poly.pdbx_seq_one_letter_code
_entity_poly.pdbx_strand_id
1 'polypeptide(L)'
;MTVSWHLLWQSYETAIIKTSQLKTVIEKPGLIISQIQMNRSDISFTSQYGIQSTIIPNDFKNILMKMTNIYDFQPIIQQSQLCKSNDRIRLLMFIISAPNNRESRVVIRKTWAAKCREPNSELKCVFVLGRSKNSSVNMNLITENKTYGDILQIDFMDSYSNLTYKTMSSFKWAAKYCSNARYVMKTDDDMYVNTELITQMLQAAPRGKFVGGFCWGTSKPNRDLTSKWFVSYRMFQKPRFPPMCSGTGYILSMDVVRRILMVSHNVPFFHLEDVYVSLCLQKFGIMPNNLVGFSNMYTEFDACSYKNSVMTSHRVPSQMLEDFWPVIQDCPPKHVAPRDLYIVLPYPVNE
;
A
#
# COMPACT_ATOMS: atom_id res chain seq x y z
N MET A 1 -29.32 -12.72 -24.13
CA MET A 1 -29.89 -11.36 -23.98
C MET A 1 -28.74 -10.41 -23.68
N THR A 2 -28.74 -9.20 -24.25
CA THR A 2 -27.54 -8.34 -24.38
C THR A 2 -27.81 -6.89 -23.94
N VAL A 3 -27.18 -6.46 -22.84
CA VAL A 3 -26.94 -5.06 -22.38
C VAL A 3 -25.78 -5.14 -21.37
N SER A 4 -24.75 -4.28 -21.30
CA SER A 4 -24.09 -3.39 -22.28
C SER A 4 -22.61 -3.21 -21.84
N TRP A 5 -21.72 -2.74 -22.73
CA TRP A 5 -20.25 -2.83 -22.54
C TRP A 5 -19.47 -1.50 -22.56
N HIS A 6 -20.13 -0.33 -22.51
CA HIS A 6 -19.50 0.95 -22.90
C HIS A 6 -18.56 1.64 -21.87
N LEU A 7 -18.68 1.39 -20.56
CA LEU A 7 -18.03 2.27 -19.56
C LEU A 7 -16.65 1.83 -19.05
N LEU A 8 -16.23 0.57 -19.26
CA LEU A 8 -14.90 0.09 -18.83
C LEU A 8 -13.85 0.09 -19.95
N TRP A 9 -14.25 0.34 -21.20
CA TRP A 9 -13.34 0.36 -22.35
C TRP A 9 -12.67 1.73 -22.56
N GLN A 10 -13.40 2.82 -22.33
CA GLN A 10 -12.89 4.20 -22.49
C GLN A 10 -11.66 4.51 -21.61
N SER A 11 -11.54 3.87 -20.44
CA SER A 11 -10.38 4.01 -19.55
C SER A 11 -9.11 3.37 -20.08
N TYR A 12 -9.24 2.33 -20.93
CA TYR A 12 -8.11 1.64 -21.55
C TYR A 12 -7.68 2.32 -22.86
N GLU A 13 -8.62 2.78 -23.69
CA GLU A 13 -8.29 3.54 -24.91
C GLU A 13 -7.57 4.85 -24.60
N THR A 14 -8.01 5.61 -23.59
CA THR A 14 -7.34 6.86 -23.20
C THR A 14 -5.93 6.68 -22.65
N ALA A 15 -5.53 5.46 -22.26
CA ALA A 15 -4.14 5.13 -21.93
C ALA A 15 -3.30 4.82 -23.18
N ILE A 16 -3.87 4.15 -24.18
CA ILE A 16 -3.22 3.82 -25.46
C ILE A 16 -2.93 5.08 -26.29
N ILE A 17 -3.89 6.01 -26.34
CA ILE A 17 -3.88 7.21 -27.22
C ILE A 17 -2.81 8.26 -26.81
N LYS A 18 -2.21 8.18 -25.61
CA LYS A 18 -1.30 9.21 -25.08
C LYS A 18 0.15 9.16 -25.60
N THR A 19 0.50 8.22 -26.48
CA THR A 19 1.84 8.20 -27.10
C THR A 19 1.81 8.89 -28.47
N SER A 20 2.75 9.81 -28.71
CA SER A 20 2.75 10.70 -29.89
C SER A 20 2.78 9.96 -31.23
N GLN A 21 3.38 8.77 -31.29
CA GLN A 21 3.41 7.91 -32.48
C GLN A 21 2.10 7.17 -32.76
N LEU A 22 1.33 6.77 -31.74
CA LEU A 22 0.00 6.16 -31.95
C LEU A 22 -1.05 7.22 -32.26
N LYS A 23 -0.92 8.40 -31.66
CA LYS A 23 -1.82 9.54 -31.86
C LYS A 23 -1.86 9.98 -33.33
N THR A 24 -0.72 10.03 -34.02
CA THR A 24 -0.62 10.35 -35.46
C THR A 24 -1.15 9.26 -36.40
N VAL A 25 -1.24 8.00 -35.95
CA VAL A 25 -1.82 6.90 -36.75
C VAL A 25 -3.36 6.88 -36.63
N ILE A 26 -3.89 7.20 -35.45
CA ILE A 26 -5.32 7.07 -35.13
C ILE A 26 -6.12 8.35 -35.42
N GLU A 27 -5.53 9.56 -35.28
CA GLU A 27 -6.26 10.83 -35.48
C GLU A 27 -6.42 11.26 -36.96
N LYS A 28 -6.08 10.41 -37.96
CA LYS A 28 -6.46 10.68 -39.36
C LYS A 28 -7.97 10.45 -39.55
N PRO A 29 -8.77 11.47 -39.92
CA PRO A 29 -10.21 11.29 -40.12
C PRO A 29 -10.50 10.24 -41.20
N GLY A 30 -11.31 9.24 -40.87
CA GLY A 30 -11.74 8.17 -41.80
C GLY A 30 -10.91 6.88 -41.78
N LEU A 31 -9.92 6.73 -40.90
CA LEU A 31 -9.04 5.55 -40.85
C LEU A 31 -9.61 4.46 -39.91
N ILE A 32 -10.42 3.54 -40.45
CA ILE A 32 -10.89 2.35 -39.72
C ILE A 32 -9.80 1.26 -39.80
N ILE A 33 -9.37 0.76 -38.63
CA ILE A 33 -8.47 -0.39 -38.51
C ILE A 33 -9.31 -1.65 -38.68
N SER A 34 -9.04 -2.44 -39.72
CA SER A 34 -9.82 -3.64 -40.05
C SER A 34 -9.23 -4.91 -39.43
N GLN A 35 -7.90 -4.99 -39.28
CA GLN A 35 -7.21 -6.14 -38.70
C GLN A 35 -5.96 -5.73 -37.91
N ILE A 36 -5.68 -6.50 -36.85
CA ILE A 36 -4.46 -6.42 -36.04
C ILE A 36 -3.83 -7.82 -36.05
N GLN A 37 -2.55 -7.92 -36.45
CA GLN A 37 -1.77 -9.15 -36.32
C GLN A 37 -0.58 -8.93 -35.39
N MET A 38 -0.35 -9.89 -34.51
CA MET A 38 0.75 -9.89 -33.54
C MET A 38 1.65 -11.09 -33.81
N ASN A 39 2.90 -10.83 -34.18
CA ASN A 39 3.95 -11.84 -34.31
C ASN A 39 5.00 -11.65 -33.20
N ARG A 40 5.88 -12.65 -33.02
CA ARG A 40 6.95 -12.59 -32.00
C ARG A 40 7.93 -11.41 -32.21
N SER A 41 8.03 -10.88 -33.42
CA SER A 41 8.95 -9.81 -33.78
C SER A 41 8.31 -8.46 -34.03
N ASP A 42 6.98 -8.36 -34.24
CA ASP A 42 6.35 -7.11 -34.71
C ASP A 42 4.83 -7.13 -34.44
N ILE A 43 4.23 -5.93 -34.35
CA ILE A 43 2.77 -5.75 -34.46
C ILE A 43 2.49 -5.02 -35.77
N SER A 44 1.65 -5.63 -36.62
CA SER A 44 1.20 -5.06 -37.89
C SER A 44 -0.29 -4.73 -37.85
N PHE A 45 -0.62 -3.53 -38.33
CA PHE A 45 -1.99 -3.05 -38.46
C PHE A 45 -2.33 -2.85 -39.93
N THR A 46 -3.53 -3.28 -40.34
CA THR A 46 -4.04 -3.05 -41.69
C THR A 46 -5.25 -2.13 -41.60
N SER A 47 -5.23 -1.02 -42.36
CA SER A 47 -6.40 -0.15 -42.52
C SER A 47 -7.41 -0.72 -43.52
N GLN A 48 -8.64 -0.23 -43.50
CA GLN A 48 -9.63 -0.52 -44.55
C GLN A 48 -9.19 -0.13 -45.98
N TYR A 49 -8.12 0.68 -46.10
CA TYR A 49 -7.52 1.09 -47.37
C TYR A 49 -6.21 0.34 -47.70
N GLY A 50 -5.91 -0.76 -46.99
CA GLY A 50 -4.74 -1.62 -47.27
C GLY A 50 -3.39 -1.06 -46.83
N ILE A 51 -3.36 0.04 -46.05
CA ILE A 51 -2.10 0.59 -45.54
C ILE A 51 -1.64 -0.27 -44.36
N GLN A 52 -0.45 -0.86 -44.48
CA GLN A 52 0.23 -1.55 -43.39
C GLN A 52 1.19 -0.60 -42.65
N SER A 53 1.16 -0.67 -41.31
CA SER A 53 2.15 -0.04 -40.43
C SER A 53 2.64 -1.04 -39.38
N THR A 54 3.94 -0.96 -39.06
CA THR A 54 4.65 -1.93 -38.22
C THR A 54 5.32 -1.23 -37.04
N ILE A 55 5.08 -1.70 -35.82
CA ILE A 55 5.73 -1.17 -34.60
C ILE A 55 6.84 -2.13 -34.15
N ILE A 56 8.08 -1.64 -34.13
CA ILE A 56 9.29 -2.39 -33.79
C ILE A 56 9.32 -2.72 -32.28
N PRO A 57 9.79 -3.92 -31.86
CA PRO A 57 9.75 -4.36 -30.45
C PRO A 57 10.43 -3.45 -29.44
N ASN A 58 11.48 -2.72 -29.81
CA ASN A 58 12.14 -1.81 -28.86
C ASN A 58 11.25 -0.62 -28.49
N ASP A 59 10.49 -0.09 -29.45
CA ASP A 59 9.50 0.96 -29.16
C ASP A 59 8.32 0.37 -28.39
N PHE A 60 7.86 -0.84 -28.74
CA PHE A 60 6.84 -1.52 -27.93
C PHE A 60 7.31 -1.85 -26.51
N LYS A 61 8.59 -2.19 -26.30
CA LYS A 61 9.21 -2.45 -25.00
C LYS A 61 9.42 -1.17 -24.19
N ASN A 62 9.73 -0.04 -24.85
CA ASN A 62 9.80 1.28 -24.23
C ASN A 62 8.39 1.83 -23.90
N ILE A 63 7.40 1.58 -24.74
CA ILE A 63 5.98 1.91 -24.50
C ILE A 63 5.45 1.04 -23.37
N LEU A 64 5.72 -0.27 -23.34
CA LEU A 64 5.46 -1.14 -22.20
C LEU A 64 6.21 -0.67 -20.95
N MET A 65 7.48 -0.27 -21.00
CA MET A 65 8.17 0.27 -19.81
C MET A 65 7.52 1.57 -19.31
N LYS A 66 7.07 2.46 -20.20
CA LYS A 66 6.30 3.66 -19.82
C LYS A 66 4.88 3.33 -19.31
N MET A 67 4.21 2.32 -19.86
CA MET A 67 2.86 1.88 -19.47
C MET A 67 2.86 0.98 -18.21
N THR A 68 3.93 0.23 -17.95
CA THR A 68 4.08 -0.63 -16.76
C THR A 68 4.39 0.19 -15.51
N ASN A 69 4.84 1.44 -15.64
CA ASN A 69 5.01 2.36 -14.52
C ASN A 69 3.67 2.96 -14.07
N ILE A 70 2.64 2.12 -13.92
CA ILE A 70 1.31 2.46 -13.35
C ILE A 70 1.36 2.99 -11.91
N TYR A 71 2.55 3.04 -11.31
CA TYR A 71 2.87 3.56 -9.98
C TYR A 71 3.80 4.80 -10.05
N ASP A 72 3.88 5.50 -11.19
CA ASP A 72 4.71 6.72 -11.36
C ASP A 72 3.99 8.03 -11.04
N PHE A 73 3.01 7.98 -10.14
CA PHE A 73 2.45 9.17 -9.55
C PHE A 73 3.53 9.93 -8.78
N GLN A 74 3.76 11.18 -9.18
CA GLN A 74 4.69 12.05 -8.47
C GLN A 74 4.05 12.54 -7.16
N PRO A 75 4.82 12.70 -6.09
CA PRO A 75 4.32 13.29 -4.86
C PRO A 75 4.12 14.80 -5.03
N ILE A 76 2.95 15.28 -4.62
CA ILE A 76 2.63 16.72 -4.45
C ILE A 76 3.35 17.25 -3.22
N ILE A 77 3.38 16.45 -2.15
CA ILE A 77 4.13 16.71 -0.92
C ILE A 77 5.05 15.51 -0.67
N GLN A 78 6.37 15.74 -0.69
CA GLN A 78 7.36 14.68 -0.91
C GLN A 78 8.09 14.17 0.33
N GLN A 79 8.28 14.95 1.40
CA GLN A 79 9.04 14.56 2.61
C GLN A 79 10.46 14.02 2.41
N SER A 80 11.18 14.41 1.34
CA SER A 80 12.50 13.85 1.01
C SER A 80 13.59 13.98 2.08
N GLN A 81 13.37 14.78 3.14
CA GLN A 81 14.29 15.02 4.25
C GLN A 81 13.92 14.30 5.56
N LEU A 82 12.84 13.52 5.60
CA LEU A 82 12.35 12.86 6.82
C LEU A 82 13.33 11.82 7.41
N CYS A 83 14.04 11.12 6.52
CA CYS A 83 15.07 10.16 6.86
C CYS A 83 16.44 10.69 6.39
N LYS A 84 17.39 10.82 7.31
CA LYS A 84 18.78 11.23 6.99
C LYS A 84 19.66 10.00 6.84
N SER A 85 20.75 10.13 6.06
CA SER A 85 21.68 9.01 5.79
C SER A 85 22.30 8.39 7.04
N ASN A 86 22.46 9.18 8.11
CA ASN A 86 23.05 8.75 9.37
C ASN A 86 21.99 8.26 10.41
N ASP A 87 20.69 8.35 10.10
CA ASP A 87 19.64 7.90 11.01
C ASP A 87 19.66 6.36 11.16
N ARG A 88 19.56 5.86 12.39
CA ARG A 88 19.45 4.42 12.69
C ARG A 88 17.98 3.99 12.76
N ILE A 89 17.33 3.93 11.61
CA ILE A 89 15.88 3.69 11.53
C ILE A 89 15.59 2.20 11.64
N ARG A 90 14.98 1.77 12.75
CA ARG A 90 14.51 0.40 12.92
C ARG A 90 13.20 0.18 12.16
N LEU A 91 12.26 1.11 12.27
CA LEU A 91 10.93 1.01 11.66
C LEU A 91 10.50 2.34 11.02
N LEU A 92 10.18 2.28 9.73
CA LEU A 92 9.45 3.31 9.01
C LEU A 92 7.96 2.91 8.96
N MET A 93 7.06 3.78 9.40
CA MET A 93 5.61 3.54 9.40
C MET A 93 4.92 4.43 8.36
N PHE A 94 4.22 3.80 7.43
CA PHE A 94 3.25 4.45 6.55
C PHE A 94 1.87 4.33 7.15
N ILE A 95 1.31 5.47 7.54
CA ILE A 95 -0.02 5.57 8.14
C ILE A 95 -0.96 6.04 7.03
N ILE A 96 -1.71 5.11 6.45
CA ILE A 96 -2.60 5.40 5.34
C ILE A 96 -3.80 6.18 5.87
N SER A 97 -4.00 7.39 5.34
CA SER A 97 -5.04 8.33 5.82
C SER A 97 -5.82 8.91 4.64
N ALA A 98 -7.03 9.41 4.92
CA ALA A 98 -7.83 10.16 3.94
C ALA A 98 -7.71 11.68 4.18
N PRO A 99 -7.78 12.54 3.15
CA PRO A 99 -7.56 13.99 3.28
C PRO A 99 -8.36 14.65 4.41
N ASN A 100 -9.61 14.23 4.60
CA ASN A 100 -10.52 14.76 5.61
C ASN A 100 -10.23 14.26 7.04
N ASN A 101 -9.48 13.17 7.24
CA ASN A 101 -9.21 12.54 8.55
C ASN A 101 -8.17 13.30 9.39
N ARG A 102 -8.21 14.64 9.37
CA ARG A 102 -7.25 15.50 10.08
C ARG A 102 -7.26 15.26 11.59
N GLU A 103 -8.43 15.00 12.15
CA GLU A 103 -8.61 14.70 13.58
C GLU A 103 -7.85 13.43 13.99
N SER A 104 -8.06 12.31 13.27
CA SER A 104 -7.31 11.06 13.50
C SER A 104 -5.80 11.28 13.42
N ARG A 105 -5.31 12.01 12.40
CA ARG A 105 -3.88 12.34 12.31
C ARG A 105 -3.37 13.20 13.48
N VAL A 106 -4.18 14.11 14.01
CA VAL A 106 -3.82 14.91 15.20
C VAL A 106 -3.72 14.03 16.44
N VAL A 107 -4.70 13.16 16.68
CA VAL A 107 -4.66 12.22 17.82
C VAL A 107 -3.49 11.26 17.72
N ILE A 108 -3.26 10.66 16.54
CA ILE A 108 -2.15 9.72 16.32
C ILE A 108 -0.78 10.36 16.66
N ARG A 109 -0.55 11.62 16.25
CA ARG A 109 0.67 12.40 16.57
C ARG A 109 0.85 12.68 18.08
N LYS A 110 -0.25 12.79 18.84
CA LYS A 110 -0.23 12.98 20.30
C LYS A 110 -0.03 11.65 21.05
N THR A 111 -0.45 10.54 20.44
CA THR A 111 -0.53 9.22 21.07
C THR A 111 0.55 8.28 20.54
N TRP A 112 0.20 7.21 19.84
CA TRP A 112 1.15 6.13 19.52
C TRP A 112 2.26 6.49 18.52
N ALA A 113 2.08 7.56 17.73
CA ALA A 113 3.11 8.09 16.85
C ALA A 113 3.95 9.22 17.47
N ALA A 114 3.75 9.57 18.75
CA ALA A 114 4.48 10.66 19.40
C ALA A 114 6.02 10.49 19.29
N LYS A 115 6.51 9.26 19.53
CA LYS A 115 7.93 8.88 19.44
C LYS A 115 8.54 9.04 18.03
N CYS A 116 7.74 9.10 16.98
CA CYS A 116 8.27 9.28 15.61
C CYS A 116 8.83 10.69 15.38
N ARG A 117 8.53 11.65 16.28
CA ARG A 117 9.01 13.04 16.22
C ARG A 117 10.18 13.33 17.17
N GLU A 118 10.58 12.36 17.99
CA GLU A 118 11.69 12.51 18.93
C GLU A 118 13.04 12.63 18.18
N PRO A 119 13.97 13.49 18.63
CA PRO A 119 15.32 13.54 18.09
C PRO A 119 16.00 12.17 18.17
N ASN A 120 16.66 11.74 17.09
CA ASN A 120 17.36 10.46 16.98
C ASN A 120 16.48 9.20 17.17
N SER A 121 15.15 9.33 17.08
CA SER A 121 14.24 8.17 17.15
C SER A 121 14.56 7.10 16.11
N GLU A 122 14.55 5.83 16.55
CA GLU A 122 14.60 4.67 15.63
C GLU A 122 13.29 4.49 14.84
N LEU A 123 12.25 5.26 15.17
CA LEU A 123 10.95 5.31 14.50
C LEU A 123 10.86 6.53 13.58
N LYS A 124 10.36 6.32 12.37
CA LYS A 124 9.93 7.39 11.46
C LYS A 124 8.52 7.10 10.99
N CYS A 125 7.67 8.11 10.96
CA CYS A 125 6.25 7.94 10.62
C CYS A 125 5.84 9.00 9.62
N VAL A 126 5.03 8.61 8.63
CA VAL A 126 4.54 9.51 7.58
C VAL A 126 3.11 9.12 7.22
N PHE A 127 2.22 10.11 7.19
CA PHE A 127 0.84 9.93 6.74
C PHE A 127 0.79 9.94 5.22
N VAL A 128 0.14 8.95 4.61
CA VAL A 128 0.06 8.82 3.15
C VAL A 128 -1.34 9.06 2.64
N LEU A 129 -1.48 10.04 1.75
CA LEU A 129 -2.75 10.54 1.24
C LEU A 129 -2.71 10.71 -0.28
N GLY A 130 -3.86 10.63 -0.92
CA GLY A 130 -4.08 11.13 -2.28
C GLY A 130 -4.60 12.57 -2.29
N ARG A 131 -5.14 13.00 -3.43
CA ARG A 131 -5.89 14.25 -3.58
C ARG A 131 -7.35 14.10 -3.21
N SER A 132 -7.87 15.12 -2.53
CA SER A 132 -9.32 15.35 -2.42
C SER A 132 -9.86 16.00 -3.70
N LYS A 133 -11.16 15.82 -3.99
CA LYS A 133 -11.88 16.63 -5.01
C LYS A 133 -12.04 18.09 -4.56
N ASN A 134 -12.06 18.33 -3.24
CA ASN A 134 -12.20 19.65 -2.65
C ASN A 134 -10.83 20.34 -2.58
N SER A 135 -10.66 21.46 -3.28
CA SER A 135 -9.42 22.25 -3.32
C SER A 135 -9.03 22.78 -1.94
N SER A 136 -9.97 23.28 -1.14
CA SER A 136 -9.74 23.75 0.22
C SER A 136 -9.20 22.65 1.15
N VAL A 137 -9.64 21.41 0.97
CA VAL A 137 -9.08 20.26 1.71
C VAL A 137 -7.61 20.02 1.32
N ASN A 138 -7.26 20.09 0.04
CA ASN A 138 -5.86 19.96 -0.38
C ASN A 138 -5.00 21.13 0.13
N MET A 139 -5.53 22.36 0.15
CA MET A 139 -4.85 23.52 0.76
C MET A 139 -4.64 23.34 2.27
N ASN A 140 -5.61 22.76 2.98
CA ASN A 140 -5.49 22.44 4.40
C ASN A 140 -4.40 21.38 4.65
N LEU A 141 -4.19 20.41 3.75
CA LEU A 141 -3.07 19.46 3.84
C LEU A 141 -1.71 20.14 3.68
N ILE A 142 -1.59 21.13 2.79
CA ILE A 142 -0.36 21.92 2.64
C ILE A 142 -0.06 22.69 3.94
N THR A 143 -1.08 23.29 4.56
CA THR A 143 -0.94 24.01 5.84
C THR A 143 -0.61 23.06 6.99
N GLU A 144 -1.31 21.92 7.11
CA GLU A 144 -1.01 20.87 8.08
C GLU A 144 0.44 20.38 7.93
N ASN A 145 0.88 20.18 6.69
CA ASN A 145 2.25 19.75 6.44
C ASN A 145 3.32 20.80 6.78
N LYS A 146 3.03 22.11 6.59
CA LYS A 146 3.93 23.18 7.05
C LYS A 146 4.13 23.15 8.57
N THR A 147 3.13 22.68 9.33
CA THR A 147 3.22 22.53 10.79
C THR A 147 3.93 21.26 11.23
N TYR A 148 3.65 20.11 10.59
CA TYR A 148 4.08 18.80 11.11
C TYR A 148 5.18 18.09 10.29
N GLY A 149 5.37 18.42 9.00
CA GLY A 149 6.43 17.84 8.17
C GLY A 149 6.35 16.33 7.95
N ASP A 150 5.14 15.75 8.01
CA ASP A 150 4.92 14.30 8.05
C ASP A 150 3.84 13.80 7.07
N ILE A 151 3.48 14.58 6.05
CA ILE A 151 2.51 14.20 5.02
C ILE A 151 3.19 13.86 3.69
N LEU A 152 3.06 12.62 3.24
CA LEU A 152 3.34 12.19 1.87
C LEU A 152 2.04 12.23 1.06
N GLN A 153 1.86 13.27 0.23
CA GLN A 153 0.69 13.39 -0.63
C GLN A 153 1.04 12.99 -2.07
N ILE A 154 0.33 12.02 -2.63
CA ILE A 154 0.54 11.50 -3.99
C ILE A 154 -0.50 12.06 -4.97
N ASP A 155 -0.10 12.33 -6.22
CA ASP A 155 -0.97 12.85 -7.27
C ASP A 155 -1.91 11.79 -7.90
N PHE A 156 -2.85 11.28 -7.10
CA PHE A 156 -4.04 10.58 -7.62
C PHE A 156 -5.25 10.83 -6.72
N MET A 157 -6.46 10.57 -7.22
CA MET A 157 -7.69 10.75 -6.44
C MET A 157 -7.78 9.75 -5.28
N ASP A 158 -7.93 10.26 -4.06
CA ASP A 158 -8.05 9.41 -2.88
C ASP A 158 -9.36 8.60 -2.89
N SER A 159 -9.23 7.28 -2.78
CA SER A 159 -10.36 6.34 -2.68
C SER A 159 -9.88 4.97 -2.19
N TYR A 160 -10.79 4.14 -1.67
CA TYR A 160 -10.50 2.78 -1.21
C TYR A 160 -9.91 1.90 -2.32
N SER A 161 -10.46 1.96 -3.54
CA SER A 161 -9.95 1.21 -4.70
C SER A 161 -8.54 1.61 -5.16
N ASN A 162 -8.01 2.73 -4.65
CA ASN A 162 -6.68 3.24 -4.93
C ASN A 162 -5.67 2.98 -3.79
N LEU A 163 -6.02 2.18 -2.77
CA LEU A 163 -5.10 1.81 -1.68
C LEU A 163 -3.83 1.11 -2.18
N THR A 164 -3.92 0.31 -3.24
CA THR A 164 -2.74 -0.27 -3.91
C THR A 164 -1.81 0.80 -4.47
N TYR A 165 -2.34 1.89 -5.04
CA TYR A 165 -1.51 3.01 -5.48
C TYR A 165 -0.84 3.71 -4.29
N LYS A 166 -1.56 3.96 -3.17
CA LYS A 166 -0.94 4.52 -1.95
C LYS A 166 0.21 3.65 -1.45
N THR A 167 -0.02 2.34 -1.34
CA THR A 167 0.94 1.37 -0.79
C THR A 167 2.16 1.22 -1.68
N MET A 168 1.98 1.10 -2.99
CA MET A 168 3.10 0.99 -3.93
C MET A 168 3.91 2.30 -4.03
N SER A 169 3.25 3.46 -3.98
CA SER A 169 3.93 4.77 -3.87
C SER A 169 4.71 4.89 -2.56
N SER A 170 4.16 4.40 -1.44
CA SER A 170 4.83 4.36 -0.13
C SER A 170 6.10 3.51 -0.18
N PHE A 171 6.02 2.30 -0.74
CA PHE A 171 7.17 1.42 -0.90
C PHE A 171 8.25 2.03 -1.80
N LYS A 172 7.85 2.64 -2.93
CA LYS A 172 8.75 3.35 -3.85
C LYS A 172 9.43 4.53 -3.16
N TRP A 173 8.69 5.26 -2.32
CA TRP A 173 9.23 6.33 -1.48
C TRP A 173 10.24 5.79 -0.46
N ALA A 174 9.92 4.71 0.25
CA ALA A 174 10.80 4.08 1.24
C ALA A 174 12.14 3.67 0.63
N ALA A 175 12.08 2.96 -0.51
CA ALA A 175 13.25 2.49 -1.22
C ALA A 175 14.15 3.62 -1.75
N LYS A 176 13.58 4.81 -2.01
CA LYS A 176 14.30 5.98 -2.54
C LYS A 176 14.83 6.93 -1.46
N TYR A 177 14.01 7.30 -0.47
CA TYR A 177 14.31 8.37 0.49
C TYR A 177 14.58 7.88 1.91
N CYS A 178 14.28 6.63 2.24
CA CYS A 178 14.43 6.07 3.59
C CYS A 178 15.02 4.65 3.53
N SER A 179 15.97 4.44 2.62
CA SER A 179 16.49 3.14 2.20
C SER A 179 17.32 2.42 3.27
N ASN A 180 17.73 3.15 4.31
CA ASN A 180 18.40 2.70 5.53
C ASN A 180 17.45 2.15 6.61
N ALA A 181 16.13 2.34 6.48
CA ALA A 181 15.18 1.72 7.41
C ALA A 181 15.24 0.19 7.31
N ARG A 182 15.36 -0.50 8.46
CA ARG A 182 15.45 -1.97 8.51
C ARG A 182 14.11 -2.63 8.19
N TYR A 183 13.03 -2.11 8.77
CA TYR A 183 11.66 -2.56 8.54
C TYR A 183 10.76 -1.41 8.09
N VAL A 184 9.69 -1.76 7.37
CA VAL A 184 8.63 -0.88 6.92
C VAL A 184 7.30 -1.46 7.38
N MET A 185 6.47 -0.68 8.06
CA MET A 185 5.09 -1.02 8.40
C MET A 185 4.13 -0.22 7.52
N LYS A 186 3.09 -0.89 7.01
CA LYS A 186 1.85 -0.24 6.55
C LYS A 186 0.80 -0.43 7.63
N THR A 187 0.04 0.62 7.94
CA THR A 187 -1.11 0.60 8.85
C THR A 187 -2.10 1.67 8.43
N ASP A 188 -3.33 1.61 8.92
CA ASP A 188 -4.40 2.57 8.61
C ASP A 188 -4.58 3.60 9.76
N ASP A 189 -5.32 4.68 9.52
CA ASP A 189 -5.51 5.79 10.48
C ASP A 189 -6.68 5.61 11.48
N ASP A 190 -7.29 4.42 11.51
CA ASP A 190 -8.26 3.95 12.50
C ASP A 190 -7.69 2.85 13.42
N MET A 191 -6.36 2.77 13.51
CA MET A 191 -5.61 1.76 14.28
C MET A 191 -5.07 2.32 15.61
N TYR A 192 -5.06 1.47 16.63
CA TYR A 192 -4.07 1.53 17.71
C TYR A 192 -2.84 0.71 17.31
N VAL A 193 -1.63 1.24 17.58
CA VAL A 193 -0.37 0.55 17.33
C VAL A 193 0.57 0.71 18.53
N ASN A 194 0.95 -0.38 19.20
CA ASN A 194 1.95 -0.32 20.26
C ASN A 194 3.37 -0.29 19.66
N THR A 195 3.83 0.92 19.36
CA THR A 195 5.15 1.15 18.75
C THR A 195 6.31 0.71 19.64
N GLU A 196 6.14 0.64 20.97
CA GLU A 196 7.16 0.16 21.91
C GLU A 196 7.36 -1.36 21.81
N LEU A 197 6.27 -2.14 21.89
CA LEU A 197 6.31 -3.61 21.80
C LEU A 197 6.78 -4.08 20.42
N ILE A 198 6.30 -3.44 19.34
CA ILE A 198 6.71 -3.76 17.98
C ILE A 198 8.22 -3.50 17.79
N THR A 199 8.74 -2.36 18.27
CA THR A 199 10.18 -2.02 18.19
C THR A 199 11.04 -3.03 18.95
N GLN A 200 10.56 -3.51 20.10
CA GLN A 200 11.22 -4.56 20.88
C GLN A 200 11.19 -5.91 20.15
N MET A 201 10.03 -6.38 19.71
CA MET A 201 9.88 -7.61 18.90
C MET A 201 10.82 -7.64 17.68
N LEU A 202 10.95 -6.50 16.98
CA LEU A 202 11.82 -6.36 15.80
C LEU A 202 13.33 -6.43 16.12
N GLN A 203 13.74 -6.52 17.39
CA GLN A 203 15.11 -6.90 17.74
C GLN A 203 15.38 -8.39 17.43
N ALA A 204 14.40 -9.26 17.71
CA ALA A 204 14.47 -10.71 17.49
C ALA A 204 14.00 -11.16 16.10
N ALA A 205 13.16 -10.37 15.42
CA ALA A 205 12.65 -10.71 14.09
C ALA A 205 13.76 -10.86 13.02
N PRO A 206 13.58 -11.76 12.02
CA PRO A 206 14.51 -11.94 10.89
C PRO A 206 14.85 -10.62 10.18
N ARG A 207 16.12 -10.45 9.77
CA ARG A 207 16.61 -9.21 9.14
C ARG A 207 16.24 -9.03 7.68
N GLY A 208 15.87 -10.12 6.99
CA GLY A 208 15.53 -10.12 5.57
C GLY A 208 14.52 -11.21 5.25
N LYS A 209 13.85 -11.12 4.10
CA LYS A 209 12.68 -11.94 3.74
C LYS A 209 11.56 -11.95 4.81
N PHE A 210 11.50 -10.93 5.66
CA PHE A 210 10.53 -10.84 6.74
C PHE A 210 9.23 -10.18 6.29
N VAL A 211 8.12 -10.83 6.63
CA VAL A 211 6.76 -10.30 6.54
C VAL A 211 6.02 -10.76 7.80
N GLY A 212 5.25 -9.89 8.46
CA GLY A 212 4.39 -10.32 9.56
C GLY A 212 3.35 -9.30 10.00
N GLY A 213 2.33 -9.78 10.70
CA GLY A 213 1.15 -9.04 11.16
C GLY A 213 0.07 -10.02 11.58
N PHE A 214 -1.22 -9.64 11.51
CA PHE A 214 -2.31 -10.61 11.55
C PHE A 214 -2.49 -11.22 10.15
N CYS A 215 -2.22 -12.51 9.98
CA CYS A 215 -2.07 -13.11 8.65
C CYS A 215 -2.79 -14.45 8.52
N TRP A 216 -3.34 -14.71 7.33
CA TRP A 216 -4.01 -15.96 6.96
C TRP A 216 -3.15 -16.78 6.00
N GLY A 217 -3.15 -18.09 6.19
CA GLY A 217 -2.53 -19.03 5.25
C GLY A 217 -3.36 -19.19 3.98
N THR A 218 -4.66 -18.93 4.05
CA THR A 218 -5.53 -18.91 2.89
C THR A 218 -6.81 -18.12 3.18
N SER A 219 -7.34 -17.42 2.17
CA SER A 219 -8.61 -16.67 2.25
C SER A 219 -9.33 -16.74 0.91
N LYS A 220 -10.67 -16.72 0.93
CA LYS A 220 -11.50 -16.78 -0.28
C LYS A 220 -11.73 -15.35 -0.81
N PRO A 221 -11.68 -15.11 -2.13
CA PRO A 221 -12.14 -13.84 -2.71
C PRO A 221 -13.63 -13.64 -2.44
N ASN A 222 -14.02 -12.48 -1.93
CA ASN A 222 -15.44 -12.17 -1.74
C ASN A 222 -16.12 -12.00 -3.11
N ARG A 223 -17.20 -12.73 -3.35
CA ARG A 223 -17.95 -12.72 -4.62
C ARG A 223 -19.28 -11.96 -4.54
N ASP A 224 -19.62 -11.40 -3.38
CA ASP A 224 -20.78 -10.52 -3.20
C ASP A 224 -20.52 -9.16 -3.87
N LEU A 225 -21.35 -8.83 -4.87
CA LEU A 225 -21.29 -7.59 -5.65
C LEU A 225 -21.52 -6.32 -4.82
N THR A 226 -22.15 -6.43 -3.64
CA THR A 226 -22.40 -5.31 -2.74
C THR A 226 -21.22 -5.04 -1.79
N SER A 227 -20.28 -5.98 -1.67
CA SER A 227 -19.14 -5.84 -0.78
C SER A 227 -18.10 -4.86 -1.33
N LYS A 228 -17.57 -3.98 -0.47
CA LYS A 228 -16.37 -3.18 -0.79
C LYS A 228 -15.11 -4.02 -1.07
N TRP A 229 -15.15 -5.32 -0.77
CA TRP A 229 -14.10 -6.31 -1.04
C TRP A 229 -14.43 -7.22 -2.23
N PHE A 230 -15.42 -6.85 -3.06
CA PHE A 230 -15.83 -7.65 -4.21
C PHE A 230 -14.69 -7.92 -5.19
N VAL A 231 -14.49 -9.18 -5.52
CA VAL A 231 -13.54 -9.65 -6.53
C VAL A 231 -14.27 -10.54 -7.52
N SER A 232 -14.39 -10.09 -8.77
CA SER A 232 -14.99 -10.89 -9.84
C SER A 232 -14.12 -12.09 -10.23
N TYR A 233 -14.73 -13.14 -10.77
CA TYR A 233 -13.99 -14.28 -11.35
C TYR A 233 -13.03 -13.84 -12.47
N ARG A 234 -13.36 -12.77 -13.21
CA ARG A 234 -12.48 -12.17 -14.22
C ARG A 234 -11.23 -11.54 -13.63
N MET A 235 -11.33 -10.95 -12.43
CA MET A 235 -10.19 -10.36 -11.70
C MET A 235 -9.34 -11.43 -11.02
N PHE A 236 -9.98 -12.46 -10.44
CA PHE A 236 -9.28 -13.57 -9.80
C PHE A 236 -10.05 -14.88 -9.94
N GLN A 237 -9.52 -15.80 -10.75
CA GLN A 237 -10.18 -17.08 -11.07
C GLN A 237 -9.98 -18.15 -9.98
N LYS A 238 -8.85 -18.13 -9.27
CA LYS A 238 -8.53 -19.15 -8.26
C LYS A 238 -9.51 -19.09 -7.08
N PRO A 239 -9.81 -20.22 -6.42
CA PRO A 239 -10.79 -20.28 -5.32
C PRO A 239 -10.29 -19.61 -4.04
N ARG A 240 -8.96 -19.49 -3.85
CA ARG A 240 -8.35 -18.86 -2.69
C ARG A 240 -7.13 -18.03 -3.09
N PHE A 241 -6.88 -16.96 -2.35
CA PHE A 241 -5.69 -16.14 -2.44
C PHE A 241 -4.44 -16.85 -1.88
N PRO A 242 -3.22 -16.41 -2.23
CA PRO A 242 -2.02 -16.79 -1.49
C PRO A 242 -2.09 -16.34 -0.02
N PRO A 243 -1.21 -16.89 0.85
CA PRO A 243 -1.02 -16.39 2.21
C PRO A 243 -0.80 -14.87 2.24
N MET A 244 -1.52 -14.17 3.11
CA MET A 244 -1.54 -12.70 3.19
C MET A 244 -1.64 -12.22 4.64
N CYS A 245 -1.19 -11.00 4.91
CA CYS A 245 -1.52 -10.28 6.14
C CYS A 245 -2.66 -9.29 5.86
N SER A 246 -3.47 -9.00 6.87
CA SER A 246 -4.57 -8.03 6.74
C SER A 246 -4.05 -6.63 6.44
N GLY A 247 -4.72 -5.91 5.55
CA GLY A 247 -4.42 -4.52 5.24
C GLY A 247 -4.31 -3.60 6.47
N THR A 248 -5.04 -3.89 7.56
CA THR A 248 -5.07 -3.07 8.79
C THR A 248 -3.68 -2.81 9.39
N GLY A 249 -2.75 -3.76 9.28
CA GLY A 249 -1.40 -3.60 9.81
C GLY A 249 -0.47 -4.77 9.49
N TYR A 250 0.61 -4.50 8.75
CA TYR A 250 1.68 -5.48 8.51
C TYR A 250 3.05 -4.83 8.35
N ILE A 251 4.09 -5.60 8.66
CA ILE A 251 5.50 -5.21 8.64
C ILE A 251 6.25 -6.04 7.60
N LEU A 252 7.15 -5.39 6.86
CA LEU A 252 8.05 -5.95 5.86
C LEU A 252 9.50 -5.59 6.21
N SER A 253 10.48 -6.48 5.99
CA SER A 253 11.88 -6.02 5.91
C SER A 253 12.11 -5.26 4.59
N MET A 254 13.02 -4.29 4.59
CA MET A 254 13.22 -3.41 3.42
C MET A 254 13.69 -4.15 2.15
N ASP A 255 14.31 -5.33 2.27
CA ASP A 255 14.61 -6.18 1.11
C ASP A 255 13.33 -6.75 0.46
N VAL A 256 12.29 -7.05 1.25
CA VAL A 256 10.97 -7.48 0.74
C VAL A 256 10.27 -6.33 0.03
N VAL A 257 10.32 -5.12 0.60
CA VAL A 257 9.80 -3.90 -0.06
C VAL A 257 10.42 -3.72 -1.46
N ARG A 258 11.76 -3.87 -1.56
CA ARG A 258 12.48 -3.81 -2.85
C ARG A 258 12.09 -4.95 -3.80
N ARG A 259 11.87 -6.18 -3.31
CA ARG A 259 11.41 -7.32 -4.11
C ARG A 259 9.99 -7.11 -4.65
N ILE A 260 9.08 -6.59 -3.83
CA ILE A 260 7.71 -6.23 -4.25
C ILE A 260 7.76 -5.19 -5.37
N LEU A 261 8.55 -4.12 -5.22
CA LEU A 261 8.75 -3.11 -6.28
C LEU A 261 9.34 -3.68 -7.57
N MET A 262 10.26 -4.65 -7.48
CA MET A 262 10.86 -5.30 -8.63
C MET A 262 9.86 -6.13 -9.45
N VAL A 263 8.88 -6.77 -8.79
CA VAL A 263 7.94 -7.70 -9.45
C VAL A 263 6.57 -7.10 -9.75
N SER A 264 6.20 -5.98 -9.12
CA SER A 264 4.88 -5.33 -9.26
C SER A 264 4.49 -5.09 -10.72
N HIS A 265 5.43 -4.65 -11.56
CA HIS A 265 5.24 -4.46 -13.01
C HIS A 265 4.81 -5.74 -13.76
N ASN A 266 5.05 -6.93 -13.19
CA ASN A 266 4.69 -8.25 -13.72
C ASN A 266 3.50 -8.89 -12.96
N VAL A 267 2.87 -8.16 -12.04
CA VAL A 267 1.68 -8.59 -11.28
C VAL A 267 0.52 -7.68 -11.70
N PRO A 268 -0.56 -8.22 -12.32
CA PRO A 268 -1.72 -7.43 -12.70
C PRO A 268 -2.28 -6.62 -11.53
N PHE A 269 -2.62 -5.35 -11.78
CA PHE A 269 -3.15 -4.46 -10.74
C PHE A 269 -4.35 -5.10 -10.03
N PHE A 270 -4.35 -5.01 -8.70
CA PHE A 270 -5.42 -5.48 -7.84
C PHE A 270 -5.79 -4.35 -6.88
N HIS A 271 -7.08 -4.12 -6.67
CA HIS A 271 -7.57 -2.93 -5.94
C HIS A 271 -7.49 -3.07 -4.41
N LEU A 272 -7.54 -4.31 -3.89
CA LEU A 272 -7.20 -4.65 -2.51
C LEU A 272 -5.68 -4.75 -2.38
N GLU A 273 -5.07 -3.96 -1.50
CA GLU A 273 -3.62 -3.77 -1.47
C GLU A 273 -2.91 -4.92 -0.77
N ASP A 274 -3.53 -5.49 0.26
CA ASP A 274 -3.06 -6.69 0.96
C ASP A 274 -3.02 -7.90 0.01
N VAL A 275 -4.07 -8.09 -0.80
CA VAL A 275 -4.08 -9.07 -1.88
C VAL A 275 -2.98 -8.76 -2.90
N TYR A 276 -2.83 -7.52 -3.36
CA TYR A 276 -1.78 -7.16 -4.33
C TYR A 276 -0.36 -7.47 -3.80
N VAL A 277 -0.09 -7.13 -2.55
CA VAL A 277 1.18 -7.44 -1.88
C VAL A 277 1.39 -8.95 -1.77
N SER A 278 0.37 -9.72 -1.37
CA SER A 278 0.48 -11.19 -1.29
C SER A 278 0.76 -11.86 -2.64
N LEU A 279 0.20 -11.33 -3.74
CA LEU A 279 0.51 -11.77 -5.10
C LEU A 279 1.96 -11.48 -5.50
N CYS A 280 2.54 -10.38 -5.03
CA CYS A 280 3.96 -10.06 -5.20
C CYS A 280 4.86 -10.97 -4.35
N LEU A 281 4.49 -11.24 -3.09
CA LEU A 281 5.23 -12.15 -2.20
C LEU A 281 5.27 -13.60 -2.74
N GLN A 282 4.17 -14.07 -3.32
CA GLN A 282 4.07 -15.40 -3.94
C GLN A 282 5.13 -15.60 -5.04
N LYS A 283 5.53 -14.55 -5.78
CA LYS A 283 6.55 -14.63 -6.84
C LYS A 283 7.96 -14.96 -6.32
N PHE A 284 8.20 -14.78 -5.01
CA PHE A 284 9.48 -15.07 -4.36
C PHE A 284 9.41 -16.20 -3.33
N GLY A 285 8.25 -16.85 -3.18
CA GLY A 285 8.04 -17.88 -2.15
C GLY A 285 8.16 -17.36 -0.71
N ILE A 286 7.90 -16.07 -0.48
CA ILE A 286 7.99 -15.46 0.86
C ILE A 286 6.65 -15.66 1.57
N MET A 287 6.69 -16.33 2.71
CA MET A 287 5.51 -16.61 3.54
C MET A 287 5.38 -15.57 4.66
N PRO A 288 4.18 -15.00 4.90
CA PRO A 288 3.93 -14.10 6.02
C PRO A 288 3.90 -14.83 7.36
N ASN A 289 4.42 -14.20 8.42
CA ASN A 289 4.34 -14.72 9.78
C ASN A 289 3.08 -14.17 10.45
N ASN A 290 2.17 -15.04 10.91
CA ASN A 290 1.07 -14.60 11.76
C ASN A 290 1.63 -14.32 13.17
N LEU A 291 1.61 -13.06 13.62
CA LEU A 291 2.28 -12.63 14.83
C LEU A 291 1.30 -12.48 15.99
N VAL A 292 1.72 -12.90 17.19
CA VAL A 292 0.95 -12.65 18.42
C VAL A 292 0.77 -11.14 18.65
N GLY A 293 -0.37 -10.76 19.24
CA GLY A 293 -0.66 -9.36 19.59
C GLY A 293 -1.09 -8.47 18.41
N PHE A 294 -0.92 -8.89 17.16
CA PHE A 294 -1.53 -8.20 16.02
C PHE A 294 -2.99 -8.63 15.89
N SER A 295 -3.89 -7.66 15.75
CA SER A 295 -5.31 -7.86 15.47
C SER A 295 -5.74 -7.09 14.22
N ASN A 296 -6.60 -7.71 13.42
CA ASN A 296 -7.35 -7.08 12.33
C ASN A 296 -8.78 -6.68 12.74
N MET A 297 -9.14 -6.89 14.01
CA MET A 297 -10.42 -6.55 14.62
C MET A 297 -10.20 -5.60 15.80
N TYR A 298 -11.28 -5.02 16.33
CA TYR A 298 -11.22 -4.29 17.59
C TYR A 298 -10.92 -5.28 18.73
N THR A 299 -9.83 -5.02 19.46
CA THR A 299 -9.53 -5.72 20.72
C THR A 299 -10.21 -4.97 21.87
N GLU A 300 -10.97 -5.68 22.69
CA GLU A 300 -11.63 -5.09 23.87
C GLU A 300 -10.63 -4.32 24.74
N PHE A 301 -11.06 -3.17 25.25
CA PHE A 301 -10.16 -2.23 25.90
C PHE A 301 -9.86 -2.64 27.35
N ASP A 302 -8.64 -3.11 27.56
CA ASP A 302 -7.96 -3.09 28.85
C ASP A 302 -6.64 -2.31 28.69
N ALA A 303 -6.48 -1.24 29.46
CA ALA A 303 -5.35 -0.32 29.34
C ALA A 303 -3.99 -1.04 29.48
N CYS A 304 -3.92 -2.00 30.40
CA CYS A 304 -2.66 -2.68 30.72
C CYS A 304 -2.34 -3.81 29.73
N SER A 305 -3.35 -4.42 29.10
CA SER A 305 -3.18 -5.28 27.91
C SER A 305 -2.76 -4.45 26.70
N TYR A 306 -3.34 -3.27 26.48
CA TYR A 306 -2.89 -2.35 25.44
C TYR A 306 -1.41 -1.97 25.62
N LYS A 307 -0.99 -1.67 26.86
CA LYS A 307 0.42 -1.38 27.18
C LYS A 307 1.37 -2.58 26.97
N ASN A 308 0.95 -3.80 27.31
CA ASN A 308 1.86 -4.94 27.51
C ASN A 308 1.70 -6.15 26.57
N SER A 309 0.60 -6.29 25.82
CA SER A 309 0.34 -7.48 25.00
C SER A 309 -0.31 -7.21 23.63
N VAL A 310 -1.11 -6.16 23.48
CA VAL A 310 -1.70 -5.77 22.20
C VAL A 310 -0.67 -4.98 21.39
N MET A 311 -0.30 -5.48 20.21
CA MET A 311 0.54 -4.77 19.25
C MET A 311 -0.28 -3.93 18.28
N THR A 312 -1.43 -4.42 17.81
CA THR A 312 -2.38 -3.64 17.01
C THR A 312 -3.83 -3.95 17.39
N SER A 313 -4.70 -2.93 17.33
CA SER A 313 -6.17 -3.05 17.43
C SER A 313 -6.81 -2.15 16.38
N HIS A 314 -7.87 -2.62 15.72
CA HIS A 314 -8.48 -1.96 14.55
C HIS A 314 -9.83 -1.31 14.88
N ARG A 315 -10.15 -0.21 14.20
CA ARG A 315 -11.33 0.64 14.43
C ARG A 315 -11.38 1.25 15.82
N VAL A 316 -10.22 1.65 16.34
CA VAL A 316 -10.15 2.35 17.63
C VAL A 316 -10.49 3.83 17.39
N PRO A 317 -11.56 4.37 18.01
CA PRO A 317 -11.96 5.76 17.76
C PRO A 317 -10.90 6.77 18.20
N SER A 318 -10.74 7.87 17.46
CA SER A 318 -9.81 8.95 17.80
C SER A 318 -10.07 9.52 19.20
N GLN A 319 -11.33 9.76 19.56
CA GLN A 319 -11.71 10.22 20.90
C GLN A 319 -11.28 9.23 21.99
N MET A 320 -11.48 7.93 21.76
CA MET A 320 -11.07 6.87 22.70
C MET A 320 -9.55 6.82 22.88
N LEU A 321 -8.78 7.00 21.79
CA LEU A 321 -7.33 7.11 21.88
C LEU A 321 -6.92 8.35 22.68
N GLU A 322 -7.55 9.51 22.47
CA GLU A 322 -7.20 10.74 23.20
C GLU A 322 -7.52 10.64 24.70
N ASP A 323 -8.71 10.12 25.06
CA ASP A 323 -9.16 10.02 26.45
C ASP A 323 -8.38 8.98 27.27
N PHE A 324 -8.10 7.81 26.69
CA PHE A 324 -7.49 6.69 27.42
C PHE A 324 -5.97 6.57 27.23
N TRP A 325 -5.32 7.39 26.40
CA TRP A 325 -3.86 7.34 26.26
C TRP A 325 -3.09 7.51 27.57
N PRO A 326 -3.45 8.45 28.48
CA PRO A 326 -2.78 8.57 29.78
C PRO A 326 -2.89 7.27 30.58
N VAL A 327 -4.08 6.66 30.63
CA VAL A 327 -4.35 5.40 31.35
C VAL A 327 -3.51 4.24 30.81
N ILE A 328 -3.30 4.17 29.48
CA ILE A 328 -2.39 3.19 28.87
C ILE A 328 -0.93 3.45 29.27
N GLN A 329 -0.50 4.70 29.44
CA GLN A 329 0.87 5.02 29.86
C GLN A 329 1.12 4.80 31.36
N ASP A 330 0.10 4.98 32.21
CA ASP A 330 0.18 4.76 33.65
C ASP A 330 0.27 3.26 34.03
N CYS A 331 -0.11 2.36 33.12
CA CYS A 331 0.03 0.92 33.31
C CYS A 331 1.51 0.50 33.43
N PRO A 332 1.90 -0.21 34.52
CA PRO A 332 3.27 -0.66 34.70
C PRO A 332 3.79 -1.50 33.52
N PRO A 333 4.98 -1.18 32.96
CA PRO A 333 5.54 -1.92 31.85
C PRO A 333 6.05 -3.29 32.33
N LYS A 334 5.61 -4.35 31.64
CA LYS A 334 6.16 -5.70 31.81
C LYS A 334 7.41 -5.83 30.97
N HIS A 335 8.56 -6.04 31.61
CA HIS A 335 9.81 -6.34 30.92
C HIS A 335 9.77 -7.76 30.34
N VAL A 336 9.47 -7.86 29.04
CA VAL A 336 9.49 -9.10 28.27
C VAL A 336 10.71 -9.07 27.35
N ALA A 337 11.50 -10.15 27.30
CA ALA A 337 12.67 -10.16 26.42
C ALA A 337 12.23 -10.18 24.95
N PRO A 338 12.96 -9.52 24.02
CA PRO A 338 12.55 -9.42 22.61
C PRO A 338 12.19 -10.73 21.91
N ARG A 339 12.85 -11.83 22.28
CA ARG A 339 12.58 -13.17 21.74
C ARG A 339 11.21 -13.71 22.16
N ASP A 340 10.75 -13.34 23.35
CA ASP A 340 9.48 -13.78 23.94
C ASP A 340 8.31 -12.90 23.44
N LEU A 341 8.59 -11.78 22.78
CA LEU A 341 7.64 -10.99 21.99
C LEU A 341 7.51 -11.49 20.53
N TYR A 342 8.55 -12.10 19.97
CA TYR A 342 8.54 -12.60 18.59
C TYR A 342 7.99 -14.03 18.51
N ILE A 343 6.67 -14.16 18.69
CA ILE A 343 5.95 -15.43 18.59
C ILE A 343 5.20 -15.49 17.27
N VAL A 344 5.54 -16.49 16.45
CA VAL A 344 4.82 -16.83 15.22
C VAL A 344 3.77 -17.89 15.53
N LEU A 345 2.51 -17.54 15.37
CA LEU A 345 1.37 -18.44 15.54
C LEU A 345 1.10 -19.22 14.26
N PRO A 346 0.43 -20.39 14.33
CA PRO A 346 -0.26 -20.95 13.19
C PRO A 346 -1.19 -19.91 12.54
N TYR A 347 -1.46 -20.06 11.25
CA TYR A 347 -2.50 -19.28 10.61
C TYR A 347 -3.87 -19.63 11.19
N PRO A 348 -4.77 -18.66 11.43
CA PRO A 348 -6.12 -18.94 11.87
C PRO A 348 -6.87 -19.73 10.78
N VAL A 349 -7.64 -20.72 11.20
CA VAL A 349 -8.47 -21.55 10.34
C VAL A 349 -9.76 -20.80 10.04
N ASN A 350 -9.78 -20.03 8.96
CA ASN A 350 -11.01 -19.44 8.43
C ASN A 350 -11.74 -20.48 7.55
N GLU A 351 -13.01 -20.73 7.82
CA GLU A 351 -13.86 -21.66 7.06
C GLU A 351 -14.18 -21.22 5.62
#